data_AF-A0A9Q6S8E5-F1
#
_entry.id   AF-A0A9Q6S8E5-F1
#
_cell.length_a   1.000
_cell.length_b   1.000
_cell.length_c   1.000
_cell.angle_alpha   90.00
_cell.angle_beta   90.00
_cell.angle_gamma   90.00
#
_symmetry.space_group_name_H-M   'P 1'
#
loop_
_entity.id
_entity.type
_entity.pdbx_description
1 polymer ?
#
loop_
_entity_poly.entity_id
_entity_poly.type
_entity_poly.pdbx_seq_one_letter_code
_entity_poly.pdbx_strand_id
1 'polypeptide(L)'
;MSAPKRQIAALSRAVSRRQRTEQDLRARLAQRVAARLPLVEREAQARGRAAELEAQARSYRQRISAMMAGAEPFSIDTLTAIRLYADEVDRQFATASDAVTAAQQALAAHDAEIASTRGEIARNRGRIDLCEKRIGTLQRVLDGIAADAEDEDIEETALARLARG
;
A
#
# COMPACT_ATOMS: atom_id res chain seq x y z
N MET A 1 -1.60 -1.81 -44.40
CA MET A 1 -1.17 -1.06 -43.20
C MET A 1 0.30 -1.37 -42.91
N SER A 2 1.20 -0.37 -42.90
CA SER A 2 2.65 -0.63 -42.73
C SER A 2 2.97 -1.28 -41.37
N ALA A 3 4.08 -2.02 -41.29
CA ALA A 3 4.49 -2.70 -40.05
C ALA A 3 4.60 -1.74 -38.84
N PRO A 4 5.18 -0.53 -38.96
CA PRO A 4 5.21 0.43 -37.85
C PRO A 4 3.82 0.91 -37.43
N LYS A 5 2.89 1.14 -38.37
CA LYS A 5 1.49 1.50 -38.06
C LYS A 5 0.78 0.40 -37.26
N ARG A 6 1.03 -0.89 -37.58
CA ARG A 6 0.47 -2.02 -36.81
C ARG A 6 1.04 -2.08 -35.40
N GLN A 7 2.34 -1.84 -35.25
CA GLN A 7 3.00 -1.85 -33.95
C GLN A 7 2.51 -0.71 -33.05
N ILE A 8 2.35 0.51 -33.61
CA ILE A 8 1.75 1.65 -32.89
C ILE A 8 0.35 1.27 -32.40
N ALA A 9 -0.54 0.78 -33.27
CA ALA A 9 -1.89 0.40 -32.87
C ALA A 9 -1.92 -0.67 -31.76
N ALA A 10 -1.01 -1.65 -31.82
CA ALA A 10 -0.88 -2.67 -30.77
C ALA A 10 -0.43 -2.06 -29.43
N LEU A 11 0.58 -1.18 -29.46
CA LEU A 11 1.09 -0.49 -28.27
C LEU A 11 0.04 0.45 -27.67
N SER A 12 -0.68 1.23 -28.48
CA SER A 12 -1.76 2.11 -28.02
C SER A 12 -2.85 1.33 -27.29
N ARG A 13 -3.28 0.18 -27.84
CA ARG A 13 -4.23 -0.71 -27.13
C ARG A 13 -3.65 -1.24 -25.82
N ALA A 14 -2.36 -1.52 -25.78
CA ALA A 14 -1.68 -1.98 -24.58
C ALA A 14 -1.59 -0.88 -23.50
N VAL A 15 -1.42 0.39 -23.90
CA VAL A 15 -1.51 1.57 -23.02
C VAL A 15 -2.92 1.71 -22.48
N SER A 16 -3.95 1.71 -23.33
CA SER A 16 -5.34 1.85 -22.88
C SER A 16 -5.78 0.75 -21.91
N ARG A 17 -5.31 -0.50 -22.10
CA ARG A 17 -5.54 -1.58 -21.13
C ARG A 17 -4.86 -1.31 -19.79
N ARG A 18 -3.61 -0.85 -19.80
CA ARG A 18 -2.86 -0.54 -18.57
C ARG A 18 -3.41 0.67 -17.82
N GLN A 19 -3.95 1.66 -18.53
CA GLN A 19 -4.62 2.81 -17.91
C GLN A 19 -5.88 2.37 -17.15
N ARG A 20 -6.67 1.44 -17.71
CA ARG A 20 -7.80 0.82 -16.98
C ARG A 20 -7.32 0.04 -15.75
N THR A 21 -6.28 -0.78 -15.89
CA THR A 21 -5.67 -1.47 -14.75
C THR A 21 -5.17 -0.50 -13.69
N GLU A 22 -4.62 0.66 -14.07
CA GLU A 22 -4.20 1.68 -13.11
C GLU A 22 -5.38 2.26 -12.33
N GLN A 23 -6.51 2.51 -13.00
CA GLN A 23 -7.73 2.97 -12.33
C GLN A 23 -8.20 1.93 -11.29
N ASP A 24 -8.21 0.64 -11.67
CA ASP A 24 -8.56 -0.45 -10.76
C ASP A 24 -7.61 -0.53 -9.56
N LEU A 25 -6.30 -0.42 -9.80
CA LEU A 25 -5.29 -0.43 -8.74
C LEU A 25 -5.43 0.76 -7.79
N ARG A 26 -5.72 1.95 -8.31
CA ARG A 26 -5.96 3.15 -7.50
C ARG A 26 -7.24 3.01 -6.66
N ALA A 27 -8.31 2.46 -7.22
CA ALA A 27 -9.54 2.17 -6.49
C ALA A 27 -9.29 1.18 -5.34
N ARG A 28 -8.57 0.08 -5.62
CA ARG A 28 -8.15 -0.90 -4.60
C ARG A 28 -7.27 -0.27 -3.51
N LEU A 29 -6.32 0.59 -3.89
CA LEU A 29 -5.48 1.31 -2.94
C LEU A 29 -6.32 2.20 -2.02
N ALA A 30 -7.29 2.94 -2.57
CA ALA A 30 -8.18 3.79 -1.79
C ALA A 30 -9.02 2.97 -0.79
N GLN A 31 -9.56 1.84 -1.24
CA GLN A 31 -10.29 0.90 -0.37
C GLN A 31 -9.41 0.38 0.77
N ARG A 32 -8.16 -0.04 0.47
CA ARG A 32 -7.22 -0.50 1.50
C ARG A 32 -6.86 0.61 2.50
N VAL A 33 -6.59 1.82 2.01
CA VAL A 33 -6.29 2.96 2.90
C VAL A 33 -7.47 3.28 3.80
N ALA A 34 -8.71 3.23 3.30
CA ALA A 34 -9.90 3.40 4.12
C ALA A 34 -10.06 2.27 5.15
N ALA A 35 -9.85 1.01 4.74
CA ALA A 35 -9.92 -0.16 5.63
C ALA A 35 -8.83 -0.19 6.70
N ARG A 36 -7.77 0.62 6.56
CA ARG A 36 -6.72 0.75 7.58
C ARG A 36 -7.22 1.43 8.86
N LEU A 37 -8.16 2.38 8.75
CA LEU A 37 -8.65 3.16 9.88
C LEU A 37 -9.22 2.28 11.01
N PRO A 38 -10.18 1.37 10.76
CA PRO A 38 -10.71 0.51 11.82
C PRO A 38 -9.66 -0.44 12.41
N LEU A 39 -8.60 -0.81 11.67
CA LEU A 39 -7.50 -1.60 12.21
C LEU A 39 -6.66 -0.82 13.21
N VAL A 40 -6.38 0.46 12.92
CA VAL A 40 -5.68 1.36 13.85
C VAL A 40 -6.51 1.58 15.11
N GLU A 41 -7.81 1.79 14.97
CA GLU A 41 -8.72 1.94 16.12
C GLU A 41 -8.75 0.67 16.99
N ARG A 42 -8.84 -0.51 16.37
CA ARG A 42 -8.80 -1.79 17.08
C ARG A 42 -7.48 -2.00 17.84
N GLU A 43 -6.36 -1.62 17.22
CA GLU A 43 -5.04 -1.71 17.83
C GLU A 43 -4.91 -0.75 19.02
N ALA A 44 -5.40 0.48 18.88
CA ALA A 44 -5.44 1.45 19.98
C ALA A 44 -6.34 0.99 21.14
N GLN A 45 -7.51 0.42 20.85
CA GLN A 45 -8.42 -0.15 21.85
C GLN A 45 -7.76 -1.31 22.61
N ALA A 46 -7.10 -2.23 21.90
CA ALA A 46 -6.39 -3.33 22.51
C ALA A 46 -5.28 -2.82 23.45
N ARG A 47 -4.50 -1.81 23.01
CA ARG A 47 -3.46 -1.18 23.84
C ARG A 47 -4.04 -0.52 25.08
N GLY A 48 -5.14 0.23 24.92
CA GLY A 48 -5.84 0.87 26.03
C GLY A 48 -6.28 -0.14 27.09
N ARG A 49 -6.91 -1.24 26.65
CA ARG A 49 -7.37 -2.31 27.54
C ARG A 49 -6.20 -2.99 28.27
N ALA A 50 -5.11 -3.28 27.57
CA ALA A 50 -3.91 -3.85 28.18
C ALA A 50 -3.31 -2.91 29.23
N ALA A 51 -3.22 -1.61 28.93
CA ALA A 51 -2.69 -0.60 29.86
C ALA A 51 -3.55 -0.44 31.13
N GLU A 52 -4.87 -0.47 31.00
CA GLU A 52 -5.80 -0.46 32.14
C GLU A 52 -5.57 -1.66 33.07
N LEU A 53 -5.48 -2.86 32.49
CA LEU A 53 -5.25 -4.09 33.24
C LEU A 53 -3.87 -4.11 33.89
N GLU A 54 -2.84 -3.62 33.19
CA GLU A 54 -1.50 -3.51 33.76
C GLU A 54 -1.47 -2.55 34.96
N ALA A 55 -2.13 -1.39 34.84
CA ALA A 55 -2.24 -0.42 35.92
C ALA A 55 -2.97 -1.01 37.14
N GLN A 56 -4.04 -1.77 36.90
CA GLN A 56 -4.78 -2.47 37.94
C GLN A 56 -3.92 -3.56 38.63
N ALA A 57 -3.22 -4.39 37.86
CA ALA A 57 -2.29 -5.39 38.39
C ALA A 57 -1.17 -4.76 39.21
N ARG A 58 -0.64 -3.62 38.76
CA ARG A 58 0.37 -2.84 39.49
C ARG A 58 -0.17 -2.31 40.81
N SER A 59 -1.40 -1.80 40.83
CA SER A 59 -2.07 -1.34 42.05
C SER A 59 -2.22 -2.47 43.08
N TYR A 60 -2.66 -3.66 42.66
CA TYR A 60 -2.76 -4.80 43.58
C TYR A 60 -1.39 -5.24 44.13
N ARG A 61 -0.36 -5.30 43.27
CA ARG A 61 1.01 -5.63 43.70
C ARG A 61 1.58 -4.61 44.71
N GLN A 62 1.33 -3.33 44.49
CA GLN A 62 1.71 -2.26 45.43
C GLN A 62 1.01 -2.43 46.78
N ARG A 63 -0.29 -2.71 46.76
CA ARG A 63 -1.09 -2.90 47.98
C ARG A 63 -0.66 -4.13 48.79
N ILE A 64 -0.39 -5.25 48.11
CA ILE A 64 0.21 -6.44 48.73
C ILE A 64 1.55 -6.06 49.38
N SER A 65 2.41 -5.34 48.66
CA SER A 65 3.72 -4.93 49.17
C SER A 65 3.61 -4.00 50.39
N ALA A 66 2.64 -3.08 50.40
CA ALA A 66 2.40 -2.18 51.52
C ALA A 66 1.95 -2.93 52.78
N MET A 67 1.04 -3.90 52.67
CA MET A 67 0.65 -4.76 53.80
C MET A 67 1.84 -5.58 54.34
N MET A 68 2.69 -6.12 53.45
CA MET A 68 3.85 -6.91 53.84
C MET A 68 4.98 -6.08 54.49
N ALA A 69 5.10 -4.81 54.10
CA ALA A 69 6.07 -3.87 54.66
C ALA A 69 5.57 -3.13 55.92
N GLY A 70 4.34 -3.39 56.36
CA GLY A 70 3.70 -2.70 57.49
C GLY A 70 3.28 -1.26 57.19
N ALA A 71 3.25 -0.86 55.92
CA ALA A 71 2.80 0.47 55.49
C ALA A 71 1.25 0.57 55.38
N GLU A 72 0.55 -0.57 55.32
CA GLU A 72 -0.91 -0.69 55.40
C GLU A 72 -1.26 -1.73 56.47
N PRO A 73 -2.40 -1.60 57.19
CA PRO A 73 -2.84 -2.61 58.15
C PRO A 73 -2.94 -4.00 57.52
N PHE A 74 -2.35 -4.99 58.18
CA PHE A 74 -2.39 -6.37 57.71
C PHE A 74 -3.72 -7.03 58.08
N SER A 75 -4.35 -7.68 57.09
CA SER A 75 -5.49 -8.58 57.27
C SER A 75 -5.31 -9.78 56.35
N ILE A 76 -5.39 -10.99 56.90
CA ILE A 76 -5.22 -12.22 56.13
C ILE A 76 -6.32 -12.41 55.08
N ASP A 77 -7.56 -12.02 55.41
CA ASP A 77 -8.70 -12.12 54.50
C ASP A 77 -8.55 -11.12 53.34
N THR A 78 -8.14 -9.88 53.66
CA THR A 78 -7.89 -8.83 52.66
C THR A 78 -6.73 -9.19 51.74
N LEU A 79 -5.64 -9.73 52.30
CA LEU A 79 -4.51 -10.20 51.52
C LEU A 79 -4.93 -11.34 50.57
N THR A 80 -5.69 -12.30 51.06
CA THR A 80 -6.16 -13.44 50.26
C THR A 80 -7.05 -12.98 49.11
N ALA A 81 -7.99 -12.07 49.39
CA ALA A 81 -8.87 -11.49 48.37
C ALA A 81 -8.06 -10.72 47.30
N ILE A 82 -7.14 -9.85 47.70
CA ILE A 82 -6.32 -9.08 46.76
C ILE A 82 -5.47 -9.99 45.88
N ARG A 83 -4.91 -11.08 46.42
CA ARG A 83 -4.15 -12.06 45.62
C ARG A 83 -5.01 -12.74 44.56
N LEU A 84 -6.21 -13.19 44.90
CA LEU A 84 -7.14 -13.79 43.93
C LEU A 84 -7.50 -12.82 42.80
N TYR A 85 -7.77 -11.55 43.15
CA TYR A 85 -8.04 -10.52 42.14
C TYR A 85 -6.79 -10.18 41.30
N ALA A 86 -5.61 -10.15 41.91
CA ALA A 86 -4.36 -9.93 41.18
C ALA A 86 -4.12 -11.03 40.14
N ASP A 87 -4.27 -12.30 40.54
CA ASP A 87 -4.10 -13.45 39.64
C ASP A 87 -5.10 -13.42 38.47
N GLU A 88 -6.36 -13.02 38.73
CA GLU A 88 -7.36 -12.82 37.68
C GLU A 88 -6.98 -11.70 36.72
N VAL A 89 -6.57 -10.53 37.24
CA VAL A 89 -6.17 -9.40 36.40
C VAL A 89 -4.91 -9.70 35.60
N ASP A 90 -3.95 -10.44 36.16
CA ASP A 90 -2.75 -10.88 35.43
C ASP A 90 -3.12 -11.82 34.26
N ARG A 91 -4.08 -12.74 34.46
CA ARG A 91 -4.60 -13.58 33.36
C ARG A 91 -5.30 -12.77 32.27
N GLN A 92 -6.10 -11.78 32.66
CA GLN A 92 -6.76 -10.87 31.72
C GLN A 92 -5.74 -10.00 30.98
N PHE A 93 -4.71 -9.52 31.67
CA PHE A 93 -3.63 -8.74 31.08
C PHE A 93 -2.86 -9.55 30.04
N ALA A 94 -2.52 -10.82 30.34
CA ALA A 94 -1.88 -11.71 29.37
C ALA A 94 -2.73 -11.85 28.09
N THR A 95 -4.03 -12.08 28.24
CA THR A 95 -4.97 -12.16 27.11
C THR A 95 -5.04 -10.85 26.32
N ALA A 96 -5.06 -9.71 27.01
CA ALA A 96 -5.07 -8.40 26.37
C ALA A 96 -3.76 -8.10 25.63
N SER A 97 -2.62 -8.53 26.16
CA SER A 97 -1.30 -8.42 25.52
C SER A 97 -1.22 -9.26 24.23
N ASP A 98 -1.78 -10.46 24.24
CA ASP A 98 -1.89 -11.28 23.03
C ASP A 98 -2.79 -10.61 21.98
N ALA A 99 -3.89 -9.98 22.41
CA ALA A 99 -4.76 -9.22 21.53
C ALA A 99 -4.07 -7.99 20.93
N VAL A 100 -3.23 -7.28 21.69
CA VAL A 100 -2.38 -6.18 21.18
C VAL A 100 -1.43 -6.70 20.10
N THR A 101 -0.75 -7.81 20.37
CA THR A 101 0.19 -8.43 19.43
C THR A 101 -0.52 -8.82 18.13
N ALA A 102 -1.68 -9.47 18.23
CA ALA A 102 -2.49 -9.85 17.08
C ALA A 102 -2.97 -8.62 16.28
N ALA A 103 -3.41 -7.56 16.94
CA ALA A 103 -3.84 -6.33 16.28
C ALA A 103 -2.69 -5.63 15.55
N GLN A 104 -1.50 -5.60 16.14
CA GLN A 104 -0.29 -5.05 15.52
C GLN A 104 0.14 -5.84 14.29
N GLN A 105 0.10 -7.18 14.36
CA GLN A 105 0.38 -8.05 13.23
C GLN A 105 -0.63 -7.83 12.09
N ALA A 106 -1.91 -7.71 12.40
CA ALA A 106 -2.94 -7.43 11.41
C ALA A 106 -2.73 -6.07 10.73
N LEU A 107 -2.40 -5.03 11.50
CA LEU A 107 -2.10 -3.70 10.95
C LEU A 107 -0.85 -3.73 10.06
N ALA A 108 0.22 -4.40 10.51
CA ALA A 108 1.46 -4.53 9.73
C ALA A 108 1.24 -5.31 8.42
N ALA A 109 0.47 -6.40 8.45
CA ALA A 109 0.11 -7.15 7.26
C ALA A 109 -0.67 -6.27 6.26
N HIS A 110 -1.64 -5.50 6.75
CA HIS A 110 -2.44 -4.59 5.92
C HIS A 110 -1.59 -3.44 5.33
N ASP A 111 -0.64 -2.91 6.10
CA ASP A 111 0.31 -1.91 5.61
C ASP A 111 1.23 -2.46 4.53
N ALA A 112 1.63 -3.73 4.62
CA ALA A 112 2.36 -4.42 3.56
C ALA A 112 1.52 -4.58 2.28
N GLU A 113 0.23 -4.85 2.37
CA GLU A 113 -0.67 -4.88 1.20
C GLU A 113 -0.79 -3.52 0.52
N ILE A 114 -0.89 -2.44 1.30
CA ILE A 114 -0.89 -1.06 0.79
C ILE A 114 0.42 -0.78 0.05
N ALA A 115 1.56 -1.12 0.65
CA ALA A 115 2.87 -0.93 0.03
C ALA A 115 3.00 -1.74 -1.27
N SER A 116 2.55 -3.01 -1.26
CA SER A 116 2.54 -3.87 -2.45
C SER A 116 1.71 -3.25 -3.59
N THR A 117 0.51 -2.77 -3.29
CA THR A 117 -0.38 -2.11 -4.26
C THR A 117 0.27 -0.85 -4.85
N ARG A 118 0.94 -0.03 -4.02
CA ARG A 118 1.71 1.13 -4.49
C ARG A 118 2.83 0.71 -5.44
N GLY A 119 3.53 -0.38 -5.13
CA GLY A 119 4.55 -0.97 -5.99
C GLY A 119 3.99 -1.50 -7.32
N GLU A 120 2.79 -2.05 -7.34
CA GLU A 120 2.07 -2.43 -8.57
C GLU A 120 1.76 -1.23 -9.45
N ILE A 121 1.25 -0.14 -8.86
CA ILE A 121 0.98 1.11 -9.58
C ILE A 121 2.25 1.67 -10.21
N ALA A 122 3.35 1.77 -9.43
CA ALA A 122 4.62 2.28 -9.93
C ALA A 122 5.14 1.44 -11.12
N ARG A 123 5.11 0.11 -11.01
CA ARG A 123 5.50 -0.79 -12.11
C ARG A 123 4.60 -0.65 -13.34
N ASN A 124 3.30 -0.47 -13.15
CA ASN A 124 2.36 -0.29 -14.25
C ASN A 124 2.63 1.03 -15.00
N ARG A 125 2.87 2.13 -14.27
CA ARG A 125 3.26 3.42 -14.86
C ARG A 125 4.54 3.32 -15.68
N GLY A 126 5.59 2.69 -15.14
CA GLY A 126 6.83 2.49 -15.90
C GLY A 126 6.63 1.70 -17.20
N ARG A 127 5.68 0.75 -17.23
CA ARG A 127 5.31 0.03 -18.46
C ARG A 127 4.53 0.89 -19.44
N ILE A 128 3.65 1.78 -18.97
CA ILE A 128 2.94 2.76 -19.80
C ILE A 128 3.96 3.69 -20.46
N ASP A 129 4.85 4.29 -19.67
CA ASP A 129 5.88 5.22 -20.14
C ASP A 129 6.76 4.58 -21.23
N LEU A 130 7.15 3.31 -21.05
CA LEU A 130 7.94 2.57 -22.04
C LEU A 130 7.16 2.38 -23.35
N CYS A 131 5.88 2.02 -23.28
CA CYS A 131 5.03 1.88 -24.47
C CYS A 131 4.87 3.22 -25.20
N GLU A 132 4.62 4.31 -24.47
CA GLU A 132 4.45 5.65 -25.02
C GLU A 132 5.73 6.16 -25.68
N LYS A 133 6.90 5.98 -25.04
CA LYS A 133 8.21 6.29 -25.64
C LYS A 133 8.44 5.52 -26.94
N ARG A 134 8.06 4.24 -26.97
CA ARG A 134 8.19 3.41 -28.18
C ARG A 134 7.23 3.86 -29.29
N ILE A 135 5.99 4.22 -28.95
CA ILE A 135 5.04 4.81 -29.90
C ILE A 135 5.62 6.07 -30.52
N GLY A 136 6.10 7.02 -29.70
CA GLY A 136 6.69 8.26 -30.19
C GLY A 136 7.90 8.04 -31.11
N THR A 137 8.73 7.02 -30.81
CA THR A 137 9.86 6.64 -31.69
C THR A 137 9.37 6.14 -33.04
N LEU A 138 8.35 5.27 -33.06
CA LEU A 138 7.79 4.72 -34.30
C LEU A 138 7.06 5.77 -35.13
N GLN A 139 6.43 6.76 -34.49
CA GLN A 139 5.81 7.90 -35.16
C GLN A 139 6.86 8.72 -35.91
N ARG A 140 7.96 9.11 -35.24
CA ARG A 140 9.05 9.84 -35.92
C ARG A 140 9.65 9.08 -37.10
N VAL A 141 9.75 7.75 -37.02
CA VAL A 141 10.20 6.93 -38.16
C VAL A 141 9.21 7.00 -39.32
N LEU A 142 7.91 6.97 -39.05
CA LEU A 142 6.90 7.11 -40.09
C LEU A 142 6.89 8.51 -40.71
N ASP A 143 7.09 9.54 -39.89
CA ASP A 143 7.15 10.93 -40.34
C ASP A 143 8.38 11.15 -41.23
N GLY A 144 9.54 10.57 -40.87
CA GLY A 144 10.74 10.58 -41.70
C GLY A 144 10.54 9.90 -43.06
N ILE A 145 9.96 8.69 -43.06
CA ILE A 145 9.65 7.97 -44.32
C ILE A 145 8.70 8.78 -45.22
N ALA A 146 7.74 9.50 -44.62
CA ALA A 146 6.81 10.33 -45.37
C ALA A 146 7.50 11.57 -45.97
N ALA A 147 8.38 12.21 -45.22
CA ALA A 147 9.18 13.35 -45.69
C ALA A 147 10.13 12.93 -46.82
N ASP A 148 10.85 11.81 -46.66
CA ASP A 148 11.76 11.30 -47.70
C ASP A 148 11.03 11.02 -49.02
N ALA A 149 9.80 10.47 -48.95
CA ALA A 149 8.99 10.20 -50.13
C ALA A 149 8.48 11.49 -50.81
N GLU A 150 8.15 12.51 -50.02
CA GLU A 150 7.73 13.82 -50.54
C GLU A 150 8.88 14.55 -51.23
N ASP A 151 10.09 14.45 -50.68
CA ASP A 151 11.31 15.00 -51.29
C ASP A 151 11.63 14.29 -52.63
N GLU A 152 11.51 12.97 -52.70
CA GLU A 152 11.71 12.19 -53.94
C GLU A 152 10.71 12.59 -55.04
N ASP A 153 9.42 12.76 -54.71
CA ASP A 153 8.38 13.22 -55.63
C ASP A 153 8.67 14.66 -56.15
N ILE A 154 9.19 15.53 -55.29
CA ILE A 154 9.60 16.89 -55.67
C ILE A 154 10.81 16.86 -56.63
N GLU A 155 11.81 16.03 -56.36
CA GLU A 155 12.97 15.87 -57.24
C GLU A 155 12.58 15.30 -58.61
N GLU A 156 11.73 14.27 -58.65
CA GLU A 156 11.26 13.67 -59.91
C GLU A 156 10.46 14.69 -60.75
N THR A 157 9.57 15.46 -60.12
CA THR A 157 8.81 16.51 -60.83
C THR A 157 9.69 17.65 -61.32
N ALA A 158 10.75 18.02 -60.58
CA ALA A 158 11.73 19.01 -61.02
C ALA A 158 12.54 18.50 -62.22
N LEU A 159 13.02 17.26 -62.19
CA LEU A 159 13.73 16.61 -63.30
C LEU A 159 12.83 16.47 -64.55
N ALA A 160 11.57 16.08 -64.36
CA ALA A 160 10.62 15.92 -65.46
C ALA A 160 10.23 17.26 -66.13
N ARG A 161 10.39 18.40 -65.43
CA ARG A 161 10.26 19.74 -66.00
C ARG A 161 11.52 20.14 -66.76
N LEU A 162 12.70 19.87 -66.20
CA LEU A 162 14.00 20.10 -66.85
C LEU A 162 14.18 19.30 -68.15
N ALA A 163 13.67 18.07 -68.21
CA ALA A 163 13.73 17.24 -69.41
C ALA A 163 12.76 17.65 -70.54
N ARG A 164 11.81 18.56 -70.27
CA ARG A 164 10.80 19.04 -71.23
C ARG A 164 11.03 20.48 -71.70
N GLY A 165 11.98 21.19 -71.11
CA GLY A 165 12.45 22.52 -71.55
C GLY A 165 13.73 22.42 -72.33
#